data_AF-K1PSP5-F1
#
_entry.id   AF-K1PSP5-F1
#
_cell.length_a   1.000
_cell.length_b   1.000
_cell.length_c   1.000
_cell.angle_alpha   90.00
_cell.angle_beta   90.00
_cell.angle_gamma   90.00
#
_symmetry.space_group_name_H-M   'P 1'
#
loop_
_entity.id
_entity.type
_entity.pdbx_description
1 polymer ?
#
loop_
_entity_poly.entity_id
_entity_poly.type
_entity_poly.pdbx_seq_one_letter_code
_entity_poly.pdbx_strand_id
1 'polypeptide(L)'
;MENGELWVHGTDNSIMRIDRNHRKLERIKTMSFDGNVGITLKQEGELVYTDFEDRSVNILKKSQTHAVIRLSGWKPRDVCATLEGDLLVSMTSDDEKTAKIVKYRNTKALKEYYHDLRGRPLFPTGDTALHVTENRNWDVCVAVSSAQVVIVLNGLGAVRFKYSDKSGKKEFRPMGIATDGQCHIMVTDYFNSRVHVLDKDGELLRHIEGHAEGYVFEFERRGYLRAGCFVPEVVLNHPELVQSLYEEFVHAGSDVVLAFTMGLLTGKQAFPFDLPAFACSRTQIAQFAREAKEAGVQYIGLCCGNASHYIRVVAEEYGRRPPASEFSPNMSEHFIFGDQAHVKEYHATTLLPNM
;
A
#
# COMPACT_ATOMS: atom_id res chain seq x y z
N MET A 1 1.54 -10.76 12.73
CA MET A 1 3.02 -10.86 12.65
C MET A 1 3.57 -10.57 14.04
N GLU A 2 3.91 -11.58 14.83
CA GLU A 2 4.36 -11.36 16.22
C GLU A 2 5.80 -10.78 16.28
N ASN A 3 6.65 -11.02 15.27
CA ASN A 3 8.05 -10.56 15.30
C ASN A 3 8.33 -9.27 14.49
N GLY A 4 7.40 -8.85 13.61
CA GLY A 4 7.57 -7.67 12.72
C GLY A 4 8.80 -7.71 11.83
N GLU A 5 9.19 -8.89 11.40
CA GLU A 5 10.16 -9.08 10.33
C GLU A 5 9.45 -9.09 8.98
N LEU A 6 10.14 -8.64 7.95
CA LEU A 6 9.66 -8.61 6.57
C LEU A 6 10.57 -9.47 5.69
N TRP A 7 9.97 -10.23 4.79
CA TRP A 7 10.66 -10.87 3.68
C TRP A 7 10.33 -10.13 2.39
N VAL A 8 11.37 -9.79 1.62
CA VAL A 8 11.24 -9.11 0.33
C VAL A 8 12.05 -9.82 -0.73
N HIS A 9 11.53 -9.91 -1.95
CA HIS A 9 12.32 -10.23 -3.13
C HIS A 9 12.73 -8.93 -3.82
N GLY A 10 13.98 -8.84 -4.25
CA GLY A 10 14.54 -7.64 -4.86
C GLY A 10 15.00 -7.86 -6.30
N THR A 11 15.21 -6.75 -7.00
CA THR A 11 15.75 -6.69 -8.38
C THR A 11 17.15 -7.30 -8.55
N ASP A 12 17.83 -7.58 -7.44
CA ASP A 12 19.13 -8.26 -7.41
C ASP A 12 19.01 -9.80 -7.36
N ASN A 13 17.83 -10.32 -7.71
CA ASN A 13 17.48 -11.74 -7.70
C ASN A 13 17.76 -12.38 -6.34
N SER A 14 17.39 -11.67 -5.26
CA SER A 14 17.55 -12.19 -3.91
C SER A 14 16.36 -11.92 -3.02
N ILE A 15 16.08 -12.90 -2.16
CA ILE A 15 15.11 -12.78 -1.09
C ILE A 15 15.86 -12.38 0.18
N MET A 16 15.37 -11.36 0.87
CA MET A 16 16.00 -10.77 2.04
C MET A 16 15.06 -10.74 3.23
N ARG A 17 15.54 -11.19 4.40
CA ARG A 17 14.86 -10.98 5.69
C ARG A 17 15.34 -9.70 6.34
N ILE A 18 14.42 -8.83 6.71
CA ILE A 18 14.67 -7.53 7.30
C ILE A 18 13.92 -7.45 8.63
N ASP A 19 14.58 -7.04 9.71
CA ASP A 19 13.91 -6.80 10.99
C ASP A 19 13.29 -5.40 11.10
N ARG A 20 12.57 -5.14 12.19
CA ARG A 20 11.93 -3.84 12.48
C ARG A 20 12.91 -2.67 12.51
N ASN A 21 14.20 -2.92 12.72
CA ASN A 21 15.27 -1.92 12.76
C ASN A 21 16.00 -1.82 11.42
N HIS A 22 15.41 -2.34 10.34
CA HIS A 22 15.97 -2.35 8.98
C HIS A 22 17.26 -3.16 8.83
N ARG A 23 17.61 -3.99 9.81
CA ARG A 23 18.81 -4.82 9.71
C ARG A 23 18.53 -6.01 8.81
N LYS A 24 19.43 -6.23 7.86
CA LYS A 24 19.41 -7.38 6.95
C LYS A 24 19.90 -8.61 7.70
N LEU A 25 19.01 -9.57 7.94
CA LEU A 25 19.30 -10.75 8.75
C LEU A 25 19.75 -11.94 7.89
N GLU A 26 19.11 -12.11 6.73
CA GLU A 26 19.31 -13.29 5.88
C GLU A 26 19.14 -12.90 4.40
N ARG A 27 19.90 -13.56 3.53
CA ARG A 27 19.85 -13.33 2.08
C ARG A 27 19.93 -14.66 1.34
N ILE A 28 18.99 -14.89 0.44
CA ILE A 28 18.88 -16.09 -0.39
C ILE A 28 18.95 -15.64 -1.85
N LYS A 29 19.84 -16.25 -2.64
CA LYS A 29 19.86 -16.00 -4.09
C LYS A 29 18.85 -16.88 -4.79
N THR A 30 18.09 -16.30 -5.72
CA THR A 30 17.18 -17.00 -6.62
C THR A 30 17.77 -17.02 -8.02
N MET A 31 17.40 -18.02 -8.83
CA MET A 31 17.74 -18.03 -10.26
C MET A 31 16.81 -17.11 -11.06
N SER A 32 15.59 -16.93 -10.55
CA SER A 32 14.55 -16.11 -11.16
C SER A 32 14.76 -14.61 -10.99
N PHE A 33 14.37 -13.86 -12.04
CA PHE A 33 14.32 -12.40 -12.06
C PHE A 33 13.13 -11.83 -11.28
N ASP A 34 13.19 -10.53 -11.01
CA ASP A 34 12.11 -9.76 -10.37
C ASP A 34 10.74 -9.98 -11.06
N GLY A 35 9.69 -10.07 -10.24
CA GLY A 35 8.31 -10.32 -10.68
C GLY A 35 7.93 -11.77 -10.94
N ASN A 36 8.87 -12.72 -10.86
CA ASN A 36 8.62 -14.16 -11.08
C ASN A 36 8.85 -15.02 -9.82
N VAL A 37 8.82 -14.40 -8.64
CA VAL A 37 9.04 -15.05 -7.36
C VAL A 37 7.88 -14.73 -6.42
N GLY A 38 7.09 -15.75 -6.09
CA GLY A 38 6.15 -15.73 -4.98
C GLY A 38 6.85 -16.09 -3.68
N ILE A 39 6.47 -15.44 -2.58
CA ILE A 39 6.98 -15.72 -1.24
C ILE A 39 5.82 -15.85 -0.25
N THR A 40 5.93 -16.76 0.70
CA THR A 40 4.97 -16.92 1.79
C THR A 40 5.63 -17.50 3.03
N LEU A 41 4.96 -17.41 4.18
CA LEU A 41 5.42 -17.97 5.44
C LEU A 41 4.48 -19.06 5.92
N LYS A 42 5.04 -20.19 6.36
CA LYS A 42 4.28 -21.19 7.13
C LYS A 42 4.15 -20.79 8.61
N GLN A 43 3.30 -21.51 9.35
CA GLN A 43 2.98 -21.24 10.76
C GLN A 43 4.20 -21.19 11.70
N GLU A 44 5.30 -21.87 11.36
CA GLU A 44 6.56 -21.85 12.14
C GLU A 44 7.54 -20.74 11.70
N GLY A 45 7.13 -19.84 10.82
CA GLY A 45 8.01 -18.80 10.24
C GLY A 45 8.94 -19.31 9.14
N GLU A 46 8.78 -20.56 8.70
CA GLU A 46 9.52 -21.13 7.56
C GLU A 46 9.15 -20.38 6.27
N LEU A 47 10.15 -19.78 5.61
CA LEU A 47 9.97 -19.14 4.31
C LEU A 47 9.78 -20.20 3.23
N VAL A 48 8.74 -20.02 2.44
CA VAL A 48 8.48 -20.77 1.21
C VAL A 48 8.51 -19.80 0.04
N TYR A 49 9.18 -20.16 -1.04
CA TYR A 49 9.25 -19.34 -2.23
C TYR A 49 9.25 -20.15 -3.52
N THR A 50 8.81 -19.54 -4.62
CA THR A 50 8.90 -20.13 -5.96
C THR A 50 10.16 -19.65 -6.67
N ASP A 51 10.74 -20.51 -7.49
CA ASP A 51 11.77 -20.14 -8.45
C ASP A 51 11.28 -20.57 -9.84
N PHE A 52 10.81 -19.59 -10.60
CA PHE A 52 10.25 -19.75 -11.94
C PHE A 52 11.23 -20.40 -12.93
N GLU A 53 12.48 -19.93 -12.96
CA GLU A 53 13.53 -20.43 -13.86
C GLU A 53 14.06 -21.80 -13.44
N ASP A 54 14.23 -22.04 -12.13
CA ASP A 54 14.61 -23.36 -11.60
C ASP A 54 13.42 -24.36 -11.57
N ARG A 55 12.20 -23.90 -11.86
CA ARG A 55 10.96 -24.69 -11.88
C ARG A 55 10.70 -25.39 -10.54
N SER A 56 10.98 -24.70 -9.45
CA SER A 56 10.93 -25.29 -8.11
C SER A 56 10.14 -24.46 -7.10
N VAL A 57 9.59 -25.14 -6.11
CA VAL A 57 9.10 -24.53 -4.87
C VAL A 57 10.07 -24.94 -3.77
N ASN A 58 10.58 -23.94 -3.05
CA ASN A 58 11.67 -24.08 -2.11
C ASN A 58 11.20 -23.69 -0.70
N ILE A 59 11.73 -24.38 0.31
CA ILE A 59 11.52 -24.02 1.72
C ILE A 59 12.88 -23.75 2.37
N LEU A 60 13.00 -22.63 3.06
CA LEU A 60 14.13 -22.33 3.92
C LEU A 60 13.89 -22.94 5.30
N LYS A 61 14.72 -23.91 5.67
CA LYS A 61 14.74 -24.52 7.02
C LYS A 61 16.14 -24.45 7.59
N LYS A 62 16.28 -23.90 8.81
CA LYS A 62 17.57 -23.81 9.51
C LYS A 62 18.70 -23.21 8.64
N SER A 63 18.37 -22.13 7.92
CA SER A 63 19.27 -21.44 6.97
C SER A 63 19.78 -22.29 5.80
N GLN A 64 19.08 -23.37 5.47
CA GLN A 64 19.30 -24.17 4.27
C GLN A 64 18.05 -24.23 3.41
N THR A 65 18.22 -23.99 2.12
CA THR A 65 17.16 -24.08 1.11
C THR A 65 16.97 -25.52 0.67
N HIS A 66 15.71 -25.98 0.67
CA HIS A 66 15.32 -27.30 0.20
C HIS A 66 14.25 -27.17 -0.89
N ALA A 67 14.54 -27.67 -2.09
CA ALA A 67 13.54 -27.80 -3.13
C ALA A 67 12.55 -28.93 -2.77
N VAL A 68 11.32 -28.56 -2.41
CA VAL A 68 10.28 -29.51 -1.99
C VAL A 68 9.40 -29.97 -3.14
N ILE A 69 9.26 -29.15 -4.17
CA ILE A 69 8.50 -29.49 -5.39
C ILE A 69 9.40 -29.12 -6.58
N ARG A 70 9.56 -30.04 -7.52
CA ARG A 70 10.17 -29.80 -8.83
C ARG A 70 9.15 -30.05 -9.91
N LEU A 71 9.01 -29.11 -10.83
CA LEU A 71 8.00 -29.10 -11.86
C LEU A 71 8.62 -29.43 -13.22
N SER A 72 7.88 -30.18 -14.03
CA SER A 72 8.24 -30.52 -15.42
C SER A 72 7.11 -30.08 -16.35
N GLY A 73 7.43 -29.31 -17.38
CA GLY A 73 6.45 -28.72 -18.30
C GLY A 73 5.64 -27.53 -17.73
N TRP A 74 5.93 -27.15 -16.48
CA TRP A 74 5.28 -26.05 -15.76
C TRP A 74 6.32 -25.19 -15.05
N LYS A 75 6.01 -23.91 -14.90
CA LYS A 75 6.80 -22.92 -14.17
C LYS A 75 5.97 -22.27 -13.06
N PRO A 76 6.44 -22.28 -11.80
CA PRO A 76 5.68 -21.72 -10.68
C PRO A 76 5.76 -20.19 -10.69
N ARG A 77 4.61 -19.51 -10.54
CA ARG A 77 4.52 -18.03 -10.55
C ARG A 77 4.43 -17.47 -9.13
N ASP A 78 3.51 -18.00 -8.32
CA ASP A 78 3.27 -17.54 -6.95
C ASP A 78 2.96 -18.70 -6.00
N VAL A 79 3.12 -18.46 -4.70
CA VAL A 79 2.84 -19.44 -3.63
C VAL A 79 2.17 -18.79 -2.43
N CYS A 80 1.15 -19.46 -1.88
CA CYS A 80 0.47 -19.06 -0.67
C CYS A 80 0.38 -20.24 0.32
N ALA A 81 0.73 -19.99 1.58
CA ALA A 81 0.45 -20.92 2.67
C ALA A 81 -1.03 -20.81 3.07
N THR A 82 -1.73 -21.94 3.05
CA THR A 82 -3.12 -22.06 3.47
C THR A 82 -3.25 -22.08 4.99
N LEU A 83 -4.46 -21.87 5.49
CA LEU A 83 -4.81 -21.98 6.91
C LEU A 83 -4.55 -23.39 7.48
N GLU A 84 -4.63 -24.41 6.63
CA GLU A 84 -4.33 -25.80 6.98
C GLU A 84 -2.82 -26.13 6.96
N GLY A 85 -1.96 -25.19 6.57
CA GLY A 85 -0.52 -25.40 6.43
C GLY A 85 -0.07 -26.06 5.11
N ASP A 86 -1.04 -26.33 4.21
CA ASP A 86 -0.81 -26.72 2.81
C ASP A 86 -0.33 -25.53 1.97
N LEU A 87 0.14 -25.79 0.76
CA LEU A 87 0.59 -24.76 -0.18
C LEU A 87 -0.35 -24.68 -1.38
N LEU A 88 -0.78 -23.48 -1.75
CA LEU A 88 -1.35 -23.18 -3.06
C LEU A 88 -0.24 -22.64 -3.94
N VAL A 89 -0.01 -23.26 -5.09
CA VAL A 89 1.02 -22.85 -6.05
C VAL A 89 0.34 -22.52 -7.37
N SER A 90 0.46 -21.28 -7.83
CA SER A 90 0.06 -20.90 -9.18
C SER A 90 1.21 -21.21 -10.15
N MET A 91 0.87 -21.65 -11.36
CA MET A 91 1.85 -22.02 -12.37
C MET A 91 1.33 -21.81 -13.79
N THR A 92 2.26 -21.55 -14.69
CA THR A 92 2.01 -21.47 -16.14
C THR A 92 2.74 -22.61 -16.86
N SER A 93 2.20 -23.07 -17.99
CA SER A 93 2.87 -24.05 -18.83
C SER A 93 4.12 -23.45 -19.49
N ASP A 94 5.01 -24.30 -19.99
CA ASP A 94 6.25 -23.87 -20.65
C ASP A 94 6.02 -23.01 -21.90
N ASP A 95 4.90 -23.21 -22.60
CA ASP A 95 4.48 -22.40 -23.73
C ASP A 95 3.71 -21.12 -23.32
N GLU A 96 3.54 -20.92 -22.01
CA GLU A 96 2.82 -19.82 -21.38
C GLU A 96 1.37 -19.66 -21.89
N LYS A 97 0.77 -20.72 -22.42
CA LYS A 97 -0.61 -20.70 -22.92
C LYS A 97 -1.62 -21.12 -21.87
N THR A 98 -1.21 -21.93 -20.90
CA THR A 98 -2.13 -22.48 -19.90
C THR A 98 -1.66 -22.17 -18.50
N ALA A 99 -2.64 -22.04 -17.61
CA ALA A 99 -2.46 -21.63 -16.24
C ALA A 99 -3.24 -22.57 -15.34
N LYS A 100 -2.67 -22.90 -14.18
CA LYS A 100 -3.39 -23.65 -13.14
C LYS A 100 -2.90 -23.27 -11.75
N ILE A 101 -3.70 -23.64 -10.76
CA ILE A 101 -3.31 -23.60 -9.35
C ILE A 101 -3.36 -25.03 -8.84
N VAL A 102 -2.37 -25.43 -8.05
CA VAL A 102 -2.33 -26.75 -7.42
C VAL A 102 -2.18 -26.59 -5.92
N LYS A 103 -3.07 -27.24 -5.15
CA LYS A 103 -2.94 -27.38 -3.70
C LYS A 103 -2.03 -28.56 -3.41
N TYR A 104 -0.93 -28.33 -2.72
CA TYR A 104 0.03 -29.34 -2.28
C TYR A 104 -0.02 -29.52 -0.77
N ARG A 105 -0.01 -30.77 -0.33
CA ARG A 105 0.32 -31.14 1.04
C ARG A 105 1.68 -31.80 1.04
N ASN A 106 2.65 -31.13 1.66
CA ASN A 106 4.07 -31.46 1.52
C ASN A 106 4.48 -31.46 0.04
N THR A 107 4.77 -32.63 -0.52
CA THR A 107 5.15 -32.81 -1.94
C THR A 107 4.03 -33.40 -2.80
N LYS A 108 2.89 -33.76 -2.18
CA LYS A 108 1.78 -34.43 -2.88
C LYS A 108 0.75 -33.41 -3.36
N ALA A 109 0.46 -33.40 -4.66
CA ALA A 109 -0.66 -32.67 -5.22
C ALA A 109 -1.98 -33.25 -4.71
N LEU A 110 -2.80 -32.42 -4.07
CA LEU A 110 -4.12 -32.80 -3.55
C LEU A 110 -5.25 -32.43 -4.50
N LYS A 111 -5.13 -31.27 -5.15
CA LYS A 111 -6.19 -30.70 -5.96
C LYS A 111 -5.63 -29.75 -6.99
N GLU A 112 -6.19 -29.79 -8.20
CA GLU A 112 -5.88 -28.84 -9.27
C GLU A 112 -7.10 -27.97 -9.57
N TYR A 113 -6.86 -26.67 -9.74
CA TYR A 113 -7.83 -25.70 -10.21
C TYR A 113 -7.38 -25.29 -11.60
N TYR A 114 -8.13 -25.70 -12.62
CA TYR A 114 -7.77 -25.49 -14.03
C TYR A 114 -9.00 -25.41 -14.95
N HIS A 115 -10.07 -26.19 -14.68
CA HIS A 115 -11.36 -26.09 -15.37
C HIS A 115 -12.54 -25.92 -14.41
N ASP A 116 -13.61 -25.30 -14.90
CA ASP A 116 -14.90 -25.28 -14.23
C ASP A 116 -15.64 -26.63 -14.36
N LEU A 117 -16.81 -26.74 -13.71
CA LEU A 117 -17.64 -27.96 -13.75
C LEU A 117 -18.14 -28.35 -15.15
N ARG A 118 -18.00 -27.46 -16.14
CA ARG A 118 -18.38 -27.69 -17.55
C ARG A 118 -17.15 -27.97 -18.43
N GLY A 119 -15.96 -28.11 -17.83
CA GLY A 119 -14.71 -28.34 -18.55
C GLY A 119 -14.16 -27.10 -19.27
N ARG A 120 -14.63 -25.89 -18.94
CA ARG A 120 -14.08 -24.64 -19.51
C ARG A 120 -12.91 -24.15 -18.67
N PRO A 121 -11.86 -23.58 -19.28
CA PRO A 121 -10.69 -23.12 -18.53
C PRO A 121 -11.07 -22.03 -17.52
N LEU A 122 -10.61 -22.17 -16.28
CA LEU A 122 -10.83 -21.17 -15.23
C LEU A 122 -10.01 -19.90 -15.51
N PHE A 123 -8.79 -20.11 -15.98
CA PHE A 123 -7.84 -19.06 -16.29
C PHE A 123 -7.72 -18.92 -17.80
N PRO A 124 -7.79 -17.68 -18.33
CA PRO A 124 -7.63 -17.42 -19.74
C PRO A 124 -6.20 -17.72 -20.21
N THR A 125 -6.07 -17.93 -21.52
CA THR A 125 -4.79 -18.28 -22.16
C THR A 125 -3.91 -17.05 -22.37
N GLY A 126 -2.59 -17.20 -22.15
CA GLY A 126 -1.58 -16.16 -22.39
C GLY A 126 -0.61 -15.99 -21.22
N ASP A 127 0.34 -15.06 -21.34
CA ASP A 127 1.30 -14.75 -20.26
C ASP A 127 0.56 -14.18 -19.05
N THR A 128 0.22 -15.09 -18.15
CA THR A 128 -0.69 -14.85 -17.03
C THR A 128 0.14 -14.80 -15.76
N ALA A 129 0.42 -13.58 -15.29
CA ALA A 129 0.80 -13.39 -13.89
C ALA A 129 -0.41 -13.79 -13.02
N LEU A 130 -0.18 -14.78 -12.15
CA LEU A 130 -1.19 -15.40 -11.29
C LEU A 130 -0.75 -15.25 -9.86
N HIS A 131 -1.29 -14.26 -9.18
CA HIS A 131 -1.08 -14.12 -7.75
C HIS A 131 -2.22 -14.79 -7.01
N VAL A 132 -1.88 -15.60 -6.00
CA VAL A 132 -2.83 -16.47 -5.32
C VAL A 132 -2.79 -16.24 -3.81
N THR A 133 -3.96 -16.21 -3.18
CA THR A 133 -4.08 -16.19 -1.74
C THR A 133 -5.30 -16.98 -1.28
N GLU A 134 -5.36 -17.32 0.00
CA GLU A 134 -6.53 -17.93 0.64
C GLU A 134 -7.14 -16.94 1.64
N ASN A 135 -8.47 -16.80 1.63
CA ASN A 135 -9.16 -16.01 2.66
C ASN A 135 -9.66 -16.92 3.82
N ARG A 136 -10.16 -16.31 4.90
CA ARG A 136 -10.70 -17.09 6.05
C ARG A 136 -12.06 -17.77 5.80
N ASN A 137 -12.65 -17.61 4.62
CA ASN A 137 -13.79 -18.41 4.16
C ASN A 137 -13.36 -19.67 3.39
N TRP A 138 -12.05 -19.96 3.36
CA TRP A 138 -11.46 -21.06 2.57
C TRP A 138 -11.68 -20.89 1.06
N ASP A 139 -11.84 -19.65 0.62
CA ASP A 139 -11.82 -19.33 -0.79
C ASP A 139 -10.39 -19.16 -1.28
N VAL A 140 -10.14 -19.64 -2.50
CA VAL A 140 -8.93 -19.36 -3.26
C VAL A 140 -9.18 -18.10 -4.08
N CYS A 141 -8.48 -17.02 -3.72
CA CYS A 141 -8.56 -15.73 -4.39
C CYS A 141 -7.38 -15.60 -5.35
N VAL A 142 -7.67 -15.26 -6.61
CA VAL A 142 -6.66 -15.24 -7.68
C VAL A 142 -6.72 -13.92 -8.44
N ALA A 143 -5.61 -13.19 -8.48
CA ALA A 143 -5.42 -12.06 -9.38
C ALA A 143 -4.85 -12.56 -10.71
N VAL A 144 -5.57 -12.27 -11.81
CA VAL A 144 -5.24 -12.72 -13.16
C VAL A 144 -4.95 -11.49 -14.03
N SER A 145 -3.68 -11.10 -14.11
CA SER A 145 -3.29 -9.81 -14.70
C SER A 145 -3.63 -9.71 -16.19
N SER A 146 -3.41 -10.78 -16.96
CA SER A 146 -3.62 -10.81 -18.41
C SER A 146 -5.08 -10.63 -18.82
N ALA A 147 -6.02 -10.99 -17.93
CA ALA A 147 -7.45 -10.87 -18.17
C ALA A 147 -8.14 -9.81 -17.31
N GLN A 148 -7.36 -8.98 -16.63
CA GLN A 148 -7.88 -7.82 -15.89
C GLN A 148 -9.01 -8.24 -14.94
N VAL A 149 -8.81 -9.35 -14.24
CA VAL A 149 -9.86 -9.97 -13.43
C VAL A 149 -9.29 -10.61 -12.18
N VAL A 150 -10.05 -10.52 -11.10
CA VAL A 150 -9.87 -11.28 -9.87
C VAL A 150 -10.91 -12.38 -9.89
N ILE A 151 -10.48 -13.63 -9.74
CA ILE A 151 -11.35 -14.81 -9.72
C ILE A 151 -11.30 -15.39 -8.32
N VAL A 152 -12.47 -15.57 -7.70
CA VAL A 152 -12.59 -16.17 -6.37
C VAL A 152 -13.28 -17.52 -6.49
N LEU A 153 -12.62 -18.57 -6.02
CA LEU A 153 -13.11 -19.95 -6.01
C LEU A 153 -13.46 -20.36 -4.58
N ASN A 154 -14.59 -21.03 -4.36
CA ASN A 154 -14.89 -21.62 -3.06
C ASN A 154 -13.97 -22.82 -2.75
N GLY A 155 -14.06 -23.37 -1.53
CA GLY A 155 -13.30 -24.57 -1.14
C GLY A 155 -13.53 -25.80 -2.04
N LEU A 156 -14.67 -25.88 -2.73
CA LEU A 156 -14.95 -26.92 -3.73
C LEU A 156 -14.28 -26.65 -5.09
N GLY A 157 -13.71 -25.48 -5.31
CA GLY A 157 -13.04 -25.06 -6.54
C GLY A 157 -13.99 -24.46 -7.59
N ALA A 158 -15.24 -24.22 -7.23
CA ALA A 158 -16.20 -23.55 -8.11
C ALA A 158 -16.06 -22.03 -8.00
N VAL A 159 -16.20 -21.33 -9.12
CA VAL A 159 -16.18 -19.86 -9.16
C VAL A 159 -17.35 -19.32 -8.32
N ARG A 160 -17.02 -18.56 -7.27
CA ARG A 160 -18.00 -17.80 -6.48
C ARG A 160 -18.36 -16.51 -7.19
N PHE A 161 -17.36 -15.71 -7.51
CA PHE A 161 -17.51 -14.45 -8.22
C PHE A 161 -16.25 -14.08 -8.99
N LYS A 162 -16.40 -13.09 -9.86
CA LYS A 162 -15.31 -12.44 -10.59
C LYS A 162 -15.43 -10.94 -10.39
N TYR A 163 -14.32 -10.29 -10.11
CA TYR A 163 -14.24 -8.85 -9.99
C TYR A 163 -13.32 -8.29 -11.06
N SER A 164 -13.75 -7.23 -11.73
CA SER A 164 -12.95 -6.49 -12.71
C SER A 164 -13.34 -5.03 -12.59
N ASP A 165 -12.37 -4.14 -12.61
CA ASP A 165 -12.65 -2.71 -12.61
C ASP A 165 -12.55 -2.11 -14.00
N LYS A 166 -13.55 -1.29 -14.34
CA LYS A 166 -13.61 -0.51 -15.58
C LYS A 166 -13.65 1.00 -15.32
N SER A 167 -13.59 1.42 -14.06
CA SER A 167 -13.64 2.84 -13.68
C SER A 167 -12.31 3.57 -13.83
N GLY A 168 -11.19 2.83 -13.86
CA GLY A 168 -9.85 3.39 -14.02
C GLY A 168 -9.61 4.11 -15.35
N LYS A 169 -8.68 5.07 -15.35
CA LYS A 169 -8.21 5.76 -16.57
C LYS A 169 -7.41 4.84 -17.49
N LYS A 170 -6.78 3.81 -16.92
CA LYS A 170 -6.05 2.76 -17.62
C LYS A 170 -6.67 1.40 -17.34
N GLU A 171 -6.28 0.42 -18.13
CA GLU A 171 -6.62 -0.99 -17.93
C GLU A 171 -6.32 -1.44 -16.49
N PHE A 172 -7.29 -2.14 -15.89
CA PHE A 172 -7.16 -2.70 -14.55
C PHE A 172 -6.15 -3.85 -14.59
N ARG A 173 -4.99 -3.70 -13.94
CA ARG A 173 -3.94 -4.71 -13.94
C ARG A 173 -3.69 -5.24 -12.53
N PRO A 174 -4.42 -6.27 -12.10
CA PRO A 174 -4.24 -6.85 -10.77
C PRO A 174 -2.90 -7.59 -10.70
N MET A 175 -1.94 -7.11 -9.91
CA MET A 175 -0.56 -7.64 -9.82
C MET A 175 -0.21 -8.22 -8.45
N GLY A 176 -1.07 -8.05 -7.46
CA GLY A 176 -0.84 -8.53 -6.10
C GLY A 176 -2.17 -8.71 -5.42
N ILE A 177 -2.27 -9.74 -4.59
CA ILE A 177 -3.49 -10.06 -3.86
C ILE A 177 -3.16 -10.49 -2.44
N ALA A 178 -3.92 -9.98 -1.49
CA ALA A 178 -3.80 -10.32 -0.07
C ALA A 178 -5.18 -10.33 0.59
N THR A 179 -5.29 -10.99 1.72
CA THR A 179 -6.53 -11.05 2.51
C THR A 179 -6.27 -10.62 3.94
N ASP A 180 -7.28 -10.02 4.58
CA ASP A 180 -7.23 -9.70 6.00
C ASP A 180 -8.02 -10.69 6.87
N GLY A 181 -8.00 -10.44 8.17
CA GLY A 181 -8.70 -11.27 9.15
C GLY A 181 -10.23 -11.26 9.06
N GLN A 182 -10.81 -10.33 8.29
CA GLN A 182 -12.26 -10.18 8.05
C GLN A 182 -12.67 -10.75 6.68
N CYS A 183 -11.75 -11.42 5.98
CA CYS A 183 -11.93 -11.92 4.61
C CYS A 183 -12.03 -10.81 3.56
N HIS A 184 -11.62 -9.57 3.85
CA HIS A 184 -11.48 -8.57 2.80
C HIS A 184 -10.37 -8.99 1.85
N ILE A 185 -10.59 -8.74 0.56
CA ILE A 185 -9.65 -9.07 -0.50
C ILE A 185 -9.02 -7.75 -0.99
N MET A 186 -7.73 -7.61 -0.77
CA MET A 186 -6.93 -6.46 -1.22
C MET A 186 -6.24 -6.82 -2.52
N VAL A 187 -6.42 -6.01 -3.55
CA VAL A 187 -5.88 -6.26 -4.89
C VAL A 187 -5.16 -5.03 -5.41
N THR A 188 -3.87 -5.14 -5.71
CA THR A 188 -3.10 -4.03 -6.27
C THR A 188 -3.36 -3.90 -7.76
N ASP A 189 -3.75 -2.71 -8.22
CA ASP A 189 -3.84 -2.33 -9.61
C ASP A 189 -2.63 -1.47 -9.98
N TYR A 190 -1.66 -2.11 -10.63
CA TYR A 190 -0.35 -1.53 -10.88
C TYR A 190 -0.40 -0.28 -11.76
N PHE A 191 -1.22 -0.26 -12.81
CA PHE A 191 -1.23 0.83 -13.78
C PHE A 191 -1.98 2.07 -13.30
N ASN A 192 -3.00 1.87 -12.47
CA ASN A 192 -3.77 2.94 -11.86
C ASN A 192 -3.27 3.31 -10.45
N SER A 193 -2.17 2.72 -9.98
CA SER A 193 -1.52 3.05 -8.69
C SER A 193 -2.49 3.02 -7.50
N ARG A 194 -3.33 1.99 -7.44
CA ARG A 194 -4.37 1.84 -6.43
C ARG A 194 -4.47 0.42 -5.91
N VAL A 195 -5.05 0.26 -4.74
CA VAL A 195 -5.41 -1.03 -4.16
C VAL A 195 -6.92 -1.05 -3.99
N HIS A 196 -7.55 -2.06 -4.56
CA HIS A 196 -8.97 -2.31 -4.38
C HIS A 196 -9.16 -3.13 -3.12
N VAL A 197 -10.09 -2.71 -2.26
CA VAL A 197 -10.51 -3.48 -1.10
C VAL A 197 -11.92 -3.97 -1.37
N LEU A 198 -12.04 -5.27 -1.58
CA LEU A 198 -13.33 -5.95 -1.75
C LEU A 198 -13.73 -6.60 -0.43
N ASP A 199 -15.03 -6.71 -0.21
CA ASP A 199 -15.54 -7.57 0.85
C ASP A 199 -15.43 -9.06 0.48
N LYS A 200 -15.88 -9.91 1.39
CA LYS A 200 -15.88 -11.37 1.24
C LYS A 200 -16.78 -11.90 0.12
N ASP A 201 -17.71 -11.09 -0.37
CA ASP A 201 -18.71 -11.45 -1.38
C ASP A 201 -18.43 -10.76 -2.73
N GLY A 202 -17.39 -9.93 -2.79
CA GLY A 202 -16.86 -9.33 -4.01
C GLY A 202 -17.30 -7.88 -4.22
N GLU A 203 -18.04 -7.29 -3.28
CA GLU A 203 -18.45 -5.91 -3.34
C GLU A 203 -17.27 -4.99 -3.03
N LEU A 204 -17.13 -3.93 -3.82
CA LEU A 204 -16.07 -2.95 -3.61
C LEU A 204 -16.38 -2.11 -2.37
N LEU A 205 -15.55 -2.24 -1.34
CA LEU A 205 -15.67 -1.44 -0.12
C LEU A 205 -15.03 -0.05 -0.29
N ARG A 206 -13.83 -0.01 -0.87
CA ARG A 206 -13.07 1.23 -1.09
C ARG A 206 -11.87 1.01 -2.01
N HIS A 207 -11.33 2.10 -2.54
CA HIS A 207 -9.99 2.14 -3.11
C HIS A 207 -9.00 2.77 -2.12
N ILE A 208 -7.77 2.30 -2.13
CA ILE A 208 -6.61 2.92 -1.48
C ILE A 208 -5.69 3.37 -2.61
N GLU A 209 -5.55 4.66 -2.85
CA GLU A 209 -4.66 5.19 -3.90
C GLU A 209 -3.28 5.53 -3.29
N GLY A 210 -2.19 5.25 -4.04
CA GLY A 210 -0.79 5.17 -3.59
C GLY A 210 0.21 5.97 -4.47
N HIS A 211 0.76 7.08 -3.99
CA HIS A 211 1.69 8.08 -4.58
C HIS A 211 2.17 8.86 -3.35
N ALA A 212 3.48 9.08 -3.25
CA ALA A 212 4.13 9.44 -2.00
C ALA A 212 4.74 10.84 -2.08
N GLU A 213 3.95 11.92 -2.20
CA GLU A 213 4.50 13.25 -2.51
C GLU A 213 4.42 14.29 -1.37
N GLY A 214 3.47 14.21 -0.44
CA GLY A 214 3.32 15.26 0.60
C GLY A 214 4.37 15.23 1.71
N TYR A 215 4.85 14.04 2.08
CA TYR A 215 5.97 13.92 3.04
C TYR A 215 7.27 14.43 2.42
N VAL A 216 7.43 14.25 1.11
CA VAL A 216 8.62 14.70 0.38
C VAL A 216 8.76 16.22 0.46
N PHE A 217 7.67 16.98 0.21
CA PHE A 217 7.71 18.44 0.32
C PHE A 217 7.92 18.93 1.76
N GLU A 218 7.34 18.25 2.75
CA GLU A 218 7.52 18.66 4.13
C GLU A 218 8.94 18.37 4.63
N PHE A 219 9.54 17.24 4.24
CA PHE A 219 10.94 16.95 4.53
C PHE A 219 11.91 17.83 3.74
N GLU A 220 11.58 18.21 2.51
CA GLU A 220 12.35 19.21 1.75
C GLU A 220 12.32 20.57 2.46
N ARG A 221 11.14 21.06 2.88
CA ARG A 221 11.00 22.31 3.65
C ARG A 221 11.75 22.29 4.97
N ARG A 222 11.78 21.13 5.64
CA ARG A 222 12.52 20.93 6.89
C ARG A 222 14.02 20.67 6.66
N GLY A 223 14.48 20.60 5.41
CA GLY A 223 15.90 20.47 5.05
C GLY A 223 16.46 19.05 5.12
N TYR A 224 15.61 18.02 5.21
CA TYR A 224 16.02 16.62 5.38
C TYR A 224 16.20 15.85 4.07
N LEU A 225 15.73 16.38 2.94
CA LEU A 225 15.93 15.78 1.62
C LEU A 225 15.90 16.83 0.51
N ARG A 226 16.33 16.42 -0.70
CA ARG A 226 16.11 17.15 -1.96
C ARG A 226 15.05 16.42 -2.77
N ALA A 227 14.00 17.11 -3.22
CA ALA A 227 12.95 16.47 -4.01
C ALA A 227 13.49 15.98 -5.37
N GLY A 228 13.15 14.75 -5.74
CA GLY A 228 13.57 14.10 -6.98
C GLY A 228 12.76 12.85 -7.26
N CYS A 229 12.86 12.32 -8.47
CA CYS A 229 11.98 11.26 -9.00
C CYS A 229 12.07 9.88 -8.31
N PHE A 230 12.88 9.72 -7.27
CA PHE A 230 13.21 8.39 -6.71
C PHE A 230 13.47 8.32 -5.20
N VAL A 231 13.10 9.31 -4.38
CA VAL A 231 13.67 9.40 -3.02
C VAL A 231 12.67 9.12 -1.90
N PRO A 232 12.84 7.99 -1.19
CA PRO A 232 12.47 7.84 0.22
C PRO A 232 13.73 7.79 1.12
N GLU A 233 14.82 8.48 0.77
CA GLU A 233 16.07 8.48 1.58
C GLU A 233 15.84 8.90 3.03
N VAL A 234 14.95 9.87 3.29
CA VAL A 234 14.60 10.28 4.67
C VAL A 234 13.92 9.15 5.44
N VAL A 235 13.15 8.28 4.77
CA VAL A 235 12.51 7.12 5.39
C VAL A 235 13.55 6.10 5.82
N LEU A 236 14.68 6.04 5.10
CA LEU A 236 15.79 5.12 5.40
C LEU A 236 16.77 5.70 6.43
N ASN A 237 17.07 6.99 6.35
CA ASN A 237 18.08 7.65 7.17
C ASN A 237 17.52 8.18 8.50
N HIS A 238 16.23 8.56 8.51
CA HIS A 238 15.55 9.22 9.62
C HIS A 238 14.10 8.74 9.81
N PRO A 239 13.86 7.43 10.03
CA PRO A 239 12.51 6.88 10.19
C PRO A 239 11.74 7.51 11.36
N GLU A 240 12.44 7.98 12.39
CA GLU A 240 11.86 8.72 13.52
C GLU A 240 11.16 10.01 13.09
N LEU A 241 11.69 10.69 12.06
CA LEU A 241 11.10 11.92 11.54
C LEU A 241 9.83 11.64 10.72
N VAL A 242 9.79 10.49 10.03
CA VAL A 242 8.60 10.00 9.31
C VAL A 242 7.48 9.66 10.27
N GLN A 243 7.81 8.98 11.37
CA GLN A 243 6.86 8.68 12.43
C GLN A 243 6.35 9.96 13.09
N SER A 244 7.23 10.89 13.45
CA SER A 244 6.85 12.18 14.01
C SER A 244 5.91 12.96 13.07
N LEU A 245 6.24 13.02 11.78
CA LEU A 245 5.40 13.69 10.80
C LEU A 245 4.03 13.01 10.64
N TYR A 246 3.97 11.69 10.72
CA TYR A 246 2.70 10.95 10.77
C TYR A 246 1.85 11.32 11.97
N GLU A 247 2.44 11.32 13.17
CA GLU A 247 1.76 11.71 14.40
C GLU A 247 1.24 13.15 14.32
N GLU A 248 1.99 14.07 13.72
CA GLU A 248 1.53 15.45 13.46
C GLU A 248 0.27 15.51 12.58
N PHE A 249 0.21 14.73 11.48
CA PHE A 249 -0.98 14.70 10.62
C PHE A 249 -2.19 14.06 11.32
N VAL A 250 -1.97 13.00 12.10
CA VAL A 250 -3.03 12.39 12.91
C VAL A 250 -3.55 13.37 13.97
N HIS A 251 -2.66 14.05 14.69
CA HIS A 251 -3.03 15.07 15.67
C HIS A 251 -3.68 16.30 15.06
N ALA A 252 -3.42 16.59 13.78
CA ALA A 252 -4.12 17.60 13.00
C ALA A 252 -5.52 17.15 12.52
N GLY A 253 -5.91 15.89 12.76
CA GLY A 253 -7.23 15.37 12.43
C GLY A 253 -7.30 14.59 11.11
N SER A 254 -6.19 14.15 10.54
CA SER A 254 -6.20 13.28 9.36
C SER A 254 -6.74 11.89 9.72
N ASP A 255 -7.85 11.44 9.13
CA ASP A 255 -8.39 10.08 9.34
C ASP A 255 -7.66 9.02 8.50
N VAL A 256 -7.09 9.44 7.37
CA VAL A 256 -6.10 8.68 6.59
C VAL A 256 -4.98 9.65 6.27
N VAL A 257 -3.74 9.26 6.54
CA VAL A 257 -2.55 10.05 6.21
C VAL A 257 -2.00 9.51 4.90
N LEU A 258 -2.34 10.17 3.79
CA LEU A 258 -1.92 9.77 2.44
C LEU A 258 -1.87 11.00 1.53
N ALA A 259 -0.83 11.09 0.70
CA ALA A 259 -0.34 12.36 0.17
C ALA A 259 -0.32 12.42 -1.37
N PHE A 260 -1.18 13.24 -1.98
CA PHE A 260 -1.44 13.21 -3.44
C PHE A 260 -1.86 14.52 -4.06
N THR A 261 -1.64 14.66 -5.37
CA THR A 261 -1.46 15.92 -6.15
C THR A 261 -2.63 16.27 -7.10
N MET A 262 -2.91 17.57 -7.29
CA MET A 262 -3.65 18.20 -8.39
C MET A 262 -2.91 19.49 -8.79
N GLY A 263 -2.63 19.65 -10.08
CA GLY A 263 -1.99 20.85 -10.63
C GLY A 263 -3.01 21.84 -11.20
N LEU A 264 -2.82 23.13 -10.94
CA LEU A 264 -3.44 24.22 -11.70
C LEU A 264 -2.54 24.62 -12.87
N LEU A 265 -3.11 24.69 -14.08
CA LEU A 265 -2.44 25.20 -15.27
C LEU A 265 -2.39 26.74 -15.22
N THR A 266 -1.21 27.32 -15.00
CA THR A 266 -0.97 28.77 -15.11
C THR A 266 0.08 29.13 -16.18
N GLY A 267 0.50 28.17 -17.00
CA GLY A 267 1.38 28.40 -18.16
C GLY A 267 2.85 28.73 -17.83
N LYS A 268 3.25 28.74 -16.56
CA LYS A 268 4.65 28.82 -16.11
C LYS A 268 4.98 27.66 -15.18
N GLN A 269 6.14 27.05 -15.36
CA GLN A 269 6.60 25.93 -14.56
C GLN A 269 7.22 26.45 -13.25
N ALA A 270 6.43 26.43 -12.16
CA ALA A 270 6.89 26.76 -10.81
C ALA A 270 7.67 25.61 -10.15
N PHE A 271 7.50 24.39 -10.64
CA PHE A 271 8.23 23.22 -10.17
C PHE A 271 9.65 23.14 -10.77
N PRO A 272 10.69 22.79 -9.99
CA PRO A 272 10.69 22.50 -8.55
C PRO A 272 10.96 23.71 -7.64
N PHE A 273 11.35 24.87 -8.18
CA PHE A 273 12.04 25.90 -7.40
C PHE A 273 11.12 26.92 -6.71
N ASP A 274 10.00 27.32 -7.32
CA ASP A 274 9.19 28.47 -6.90
C ASP A 274 7.82 28.07 -6.31
N LEU A 275 7.60 26.79 -6.00
CA LEU A 275 6.33 26.28 -5.45
C LEU A 275 5.77 27.05 -4.23
N PRO A 276 6.60 27.51 -3.26
CA PRO A 276 6.08 28.23 -2.09
C PRO A 276 5.32 29.53 -2.45
N ALA A 277 5.67 30.20 -3.55
CA ALA A 277 4.99 31.42 -3.98
C ALA A 277 3.56 31.17 -4.48
N PHE A 278 3.18 29.91 -4.72
CA PHE A 278 1.88 29.50 -5.23
C PHE A 278 1.06 28.68 -4.22
N ALA A 279 1.50 28.63 -2.94
CA ALA A 279 0.76 27.94 -1.89
C ALA A 279 -0.51 28.70 -1.48
N CYS A 280 -1.56 27.96 -1.13
CA CYS A 280 -2.79 28.54 -0.58
C CYS A 280 -2.56 29.05 0.84
N SER A 281 -3.17 30.19 1.18
CA SER A 281 -3.26 30.66 2.57
C SER A 281 -4.23 29.80 3.40
N ARG A 282 -4.12 29.87 4.72
CA ARG A 282 -5.07 29.18 5.65
C ARG A 282 -6.52 29.61 5.41
N THR A 283 -6.76 30.87 5.08
CA THR A 283 -8.10 31.39 4.78
C THR A 283 -8.67 30.77 3.51
N GLN A 284 -7.85 30.61 2.46
CA GLN A 284 -8.27 29.95 1.22
C GLN A 284 -8.57 28.46 1.44
N ILE A 285 -7.76 27.78 2.26
CA ILE A 285 -8.01 26.39 2.64
C ILE A 285 -9.32 26.25 3.45
N ALA A 286 -9.56 27.16 4.40
CA ALA A 286 -10.78 27.18 5.20
C ALA A 286 -12.03 27.38 4.32
N GLN A 287 -11.94 28.32 3.37
CA GLN A 287 -13.01 28.57 2.41
C GLN A 287 -13.29 27.35 1.54
N PHE A 288 -12.24 26.75 0.95
CA PHE A 288 -12.37 25.52 0.18
C PHE A 288 -13.04 24.39 0.98
N ALA A 289 -12.66 24.21 2.26
CA ALA A 289 -13.25 23.20 3.12
C ALA A 289 -14.75 23.43 3.36
N ARG A 290 -15.17 24.69 3.60
CA ARG A 290 -16.59 25.04 3.75
C ARG A 290 -17.37 24.75 2.48
N GLU A 291 -16.86 25.18 1.33
CA GLU A 291 -17.51 24.96 0.03
C GLU A 291 -17.67 23.45 -0.26
N ALA A 292 -16.64 22.65 0.01
CA ALA A 292 -16.72 21.20 -0.12
C ALA A 292 -17.75 20.57 0.84
N LYS A 293 -17.82 21.05 2.08
CA LYS A 293 -18.79 20.58 3.08
C LYS A 293 -20.23 20.91 2.66
N GLU A 294 -20.48 22.11 2.17
CA GLU A 294 -21.78 22.55 1.64
C GLU A 294 -22.17 21.73 0.40
N ALA A 295 -21.21 21.31 -0.42
CA ALA A 295 -21.42 20.40 -1.54
C ALA A 295 -21.67 18.92 -1.11
N GLY A 296 -21.69 18.63 0.20
CA GLY A 296 -21.98 17.31 0.74
C GLY A 296 -20.79 16.34 0.73
N VAL A 297 -19.57 16.82 0.46
CA VAL A 297 -18.35 15.99 0.50
C VAL A 297 -18.18 15.44 1.92
N GLN A 298 -18.16 14.11 2.06
CA GLN A 298 -18.02 13.43 3.36
C GLN A 298 -16.56 13.07 3.70
N TYR A 299 -15.68 13.12 2.69
CA TYR A 299 -14.28 12.75 2.82
C TYR A 299 -13.42 13.74 2.05
N ILE A 300 -12.53 14.43 2.75
CA ILE A 300 -11.77 15.54 2.21
C ILE A 300 -10.30 15.42 2.63
N GLY A 301 -9.40 15.71 1.70
CA GLY A 301 -7.97 15.73 1.93
C GLY A 301 -7.35 16.95 1.27
N LEU A 302 -6.18 17.33 1.75
CA LEU A 302 -5.35 18.36 1.14
C LEU A 302 -4.13 17.75 0.48
N CYS A 303 -3.64 18.50 -0.50
CA CYS A 303 -2.93 17.98 -1.64
C CYS A 303 -1.47 18.51 -1.68
N CYS A 304 -0.93 18.91 -2.83
CA CYS A 304 0.39 19.54 -2.91
C CYS A 304 0.53 20.76 -2.01
N GLY A 305 1.69 20.91 -1.39
CA GLY A 305 1.94 22.02 -0.45
C GLY A 305 1.20 21.88 0.87
N ASN A 306 0.48 20.77 1.09
CA ASN A 306 -0.16 20.48 2.37
C ASN A 306 0.88 20.40 3.50
N ALA A 307 0.40 20.73 4.68
CA ALA A 307 1.12 20.68 5.94
C ALA A 307 0.09 20.40 7.04
N SER A 308 0.53 19.84 8.16
CA SER A 308 -0.33 19.48 9.31
C SER A 308 -1.29 20.61 9.71
N HIS A 309 -0.81 21.86 9.69
CA HIS A 309 -1.65 23.01 10.03
C HIS A 309 -2.79 23.31 9.04
N TYR A 310 -2.70 22.90 7.77
CA TYR A 310 -3.82 23.06 6.82
C TYR A 310 -4.87 21.97 6.99
N ILE A 311 -4.46 20.73 7.28
CA ILE A 311 -5.40 19.64 7.62
C ILE A 311 -6.20 19.98 8.88
N ARG A 312 -5.54 20.59 9.87
CA ARG A 312 -6.23 21.10 11.07
C ARG A 312 -7.34 22.09 10.73
N VAL A 313 -7.07 23.04 9.84
CA VAL A 313 -8.08 23.98 9.35
C VAL A 313 -9.26 23.24 8.71
N VAL A 314 -9.00 22.26 7.83
CA VAL A 314 -10.07 21.48 7.20
C VAL A 314 -10.89 20.71 8.24
N ALA A 315 -10.25 20.05 9.19
CA ALA A 315 -10.91 19.32 10.26
C ALA A 315 -11.83 20.24 11.08
N GLU A 316 -11.35 21.43 11.44
CA GLU A 316 -12.10 22.43 12.20
C GLU A 316 -13.32 22.96 11.43
N GLU A 317 -13.20 23.24 10.13
CA GLU A 317 -14.34 23.65 9.28
C GLU A 317 -15.39 22.52 9.12
N TYR A 318 -14.93 21.26 9.14
CA TYR A 318 -15.80 20.10 9.19
C TYR A 318 -16.46 19.89 10.56
N GLY A 319 -16.12 20.71 11.56
CA GLY A 319 -16.68 20.67 12.91
C GLY A 319 -15.98 19.69 13.83
N ARG A 320 -14.85 19.12 13.41
CA ARG A 320 -14.00 18.26 14.24
C ARG A 320 -13.09 19.14 15.09
N ARG A 321 -12.74 18.66 16.28
CA ARG A 321 -11.74 19.29 17.16
C ARG A 321 -10.62 18.29 17.46
N PRO A 322 -9.68 18.11 16.52
CA PRO A 322 -8.53 17.24 16.75
C PRO A 322 -7.62 17.77 17.88
N PRO A 323 -6.73 16.94 18.46
CA PRO A 323 -5.88 17.36 19.58
C PRO A 323 -5.11 18.66 19.33
N ALA A 324 -4.57 18.84 18.13
CA ALA A 324 -3.81 20.03 17.78
C ALA A 324 -4.66 21.31 17.66
N SER A 325 -6.00 21.25 17.74
CA SER A 325 -6.89 22.43 17.73
C SER A 325 -6.66 23.37 18.91
N GLU A 326 -6.09 22.88 20.03
CA GLU A 326 -5.70 23.76 21.13
C GLU A 326 -4.60 24.77 20.73
N PHE A 327 -3.81 24.45 19.70
CA PHE A 327 -2.74 25.29 19.17
C PHE A 327 -3.15 26.00 17.87
N SER A 328 -4.45 26.13 17.61
CA SER A 328 -4.94 26.91 16.48
C SER A 328 -4.72 28.40 16.74
N PRO A 329 -4.32 29.18 15.71
CA PRO A 329 -4.02 30.59 15.90
C PRO A 329 -5.24 31.34 16.45
N ASN A 330 -5.06 32.01 17.58
CA ASN A 330 -6.08 32.87 18.17
C ASN A 330 -5.57 34.31 18.23
N MET A 331 -6.12 35.17 17.36
CA MET A 331 -5.70 36.58 17.32
C MET A 331 -6.06 37.34 18.59
N SER A 332 -7.05 36.90 19.39
CA SER A 332 -7.35 37.54 20.67
C SER A 332 -6.24 37.35 21.71
N GLU A 333 -5.38 36.33 21.54
CA GLU A 333 -4.24 36.06 22.42
C GLU A 333 -2.92 36.66 21.88
N HIS A 334 -2.96 37.31 20.72
CA HIS A 334 -1.77 37.89 20.10
C HIS A 334 -1.26 39.09 20.91
N PHE A 335 0.03 39.13 21.26
CA PHE A 335 0.57 40.15 22.16
C PHE A 335 0.43 41.61 21.67
N ILE A 336 0.56 41.87 20.35
CA ILE A 336 0.37 43.21 19.74
C ILE A 336 -1.10 43.50 19.38
N PHE A 337 -1.75 42.58 18.68
CA PHE A 337 -3.04 42.82 18.00
C PHE A 337 -4.24 42.16 18.70
N GLY A 338 -4.01 41.46 19.81
CA GLY A 338 -5.02 40.74 20.55
C GLY A 338 -5.68 41.57 21.65
N ASP A 339 -6.59 40.92 22.36
CA ASP A 339 -7.29 41.51 23.49
C ASP A 339 -6.41 41.35 24.73
N GLN A 340 -5.98 42.47 25.31
CA GLN A 340 -5.13 42.46 26.51
C GLN A 340 -5.78 41.76 27.70
N ALA A 341 -7.11 41.62 27.73
CA ALA A 341 -7.82 40.84 28.75
C ALA A 341 -7.53 39.32 28.68
N HIS A 342 -7.10 38.81 27.53
CA HIS A 342 -6.85 37.40 27.26
C HIS A 342 -5.36 37.02 27.28
N VAL A 343 -4.45 38.00 27.37
CA VAL A 343 -3.01 37.76 27.40
C VAL A 343 -2.59 37.30 28.81
N LYS A 344 -2.24 36.02 28.96
CA LYS A 344 -1.71 35.49 30.23
C LYS A 344 -0.41 36.22 30.60
N GLU A 345 -0.22 36.51 31.89
CA GLU A 345 0.94 37.25 32.43
C GLU A 345 2.31 36.65 32.01
N TYR A 346 2.37 35.33 31.81
CA TYR A 346 3.56 34.63 31.33
C TYR A 346 3.96 34.95 29.88
N HIS A 347 3.02 35.41 29.03
CA HIS A 347 3.26 35.74 27.62
C HIS A 347 3.53 37.23 27.36
N ALA A 348 3.19 38.11 28.32
CA ALA A 348 3.31 39.56 28.16
C ALA A 348 4.65 40.14 28.65
N THR A 349 5.46 39.37 29.39
CA THR A 349 6.66 39.91 30.05
C THR A 349 7.93 39.60 29.27
N THR A 350 8.06 40.13 28.05
CA THR A 350 9.40 40.39 27.50
C THR A 350 9.83 41.75 28.02
N LEU A 351 10.58 41.75 29.12
CA LEU A 351 11.35 42.92 29.56
C LEU A 351 12.36 43.24 28.46
N LEU A 352 12.03 44.15 27.57
CA LEU A 352 13.03 44.98 26.89
C LEU A 352 13.12 46.28 27.68
N PRO A 353 14.04 46.39 28.66
CA PRO A 353 14.34 47.68 29.27
C PRO A 353 15.05 48.53 28.21
N ASN A 354 14.38 49.58 27.76
CA ASN A 354 14.89 50.69 26.95
C ASN A 354 15.25 50.36 25.49
N MET A 355 14.35 50.72 24.57
CA MET A 355 14.72 51.24 23.24
C MET A 355 14.43 52.74 23.20
#